data_AF-A0A2K3QGZ3-F1
#
_entry.id   AF-A0A2K3QGZ3-F1
#
_cell.length_a   1.000
_cell.length_b   1.000
_cell.length_c   1.000
_cell.angle_alpha   90.00
_cell.angle_beta   90.00
_cell.angle_gamma   90.00
#
_symmetry.space_group_name_H-M   'P 1'
#
loop_
_entity.id
_entity.type
_entity.pdbx_description
1 polymer ?
#
loop_
_entity_poly.entity_id
_entity_poly.type
_entity_poly.pdbx_seq_one_letter_code
_entity_poly.pdbx_strand_id
1 'polypeptide(L)'
;MASPETRQNGRPSQSQEQQEPAAAGDDAEERPKPKPTTLKRFMGNVGMDAPTLVLMFKGSIPPIIGISIYQSTPISTYFTTQGYLIPIFSVLAIAILPRDRFIQNLILNHLSICVGSAISLLALWSSIQARIHTSPPTSQGTTIAPLPYNSSQSAVCAVWLFANIWVANLVRAKLPSFNLPVIIYCILINNSTTFGPMIARTTAAEAFVKEQLLAMLFGMGLATGVSLFVFPISSRMVVIGEFNGLIGLLRKLVGLQMEYLAGLAKEDTFAIETENDKTREALGAKKKVKAKYERKTKEAKAAEYLKEVVGTIRVLAGKLYGDMTFAKRDMAWGKLDARDLSETFTLIRNVMIPIVAMSTIIDIFHRVAEHQGWNVDEDTPAEIVAEKNREKQVWNDTMKKMHPPFQMLAEAIDQGLEHTGICLETLPKPNLSKKPKSSGSDDIDVEARGDKINPGDERFASLVDRKMRQFYSQKGKILRIWVRERRLAADEAKLTHPQHLTASDTMQRNQAQIYISLYMDQLMHATGEALLDLVAFASEKVKDGTMNHKRLLFPSGYRLRTWLTS
;
A
#
# COMPACT_ATOMS: atom_id res chain seq x y z
N MET A 1 -56.65 -48.39 6.37
CA MET A 1 -56.62 -49.66 7.12
C MET A 1 -55.52 -49.58 8.15
N ALA A 2 -55.68 -50.26 9.31
CA ALA A 2 -54.67 -50.44 10.36
C ALA A 2 -53.99 -49.17 10.96
N SER A 3 -54.56 -48.68 12.07
CA SER A 3 -53.77 -48.28 13.26
C SER A 3 -53.72 -49.51 14.21
N PRO A 4 -52.84 -49.60 15.23
CA PRO A 4 -52.90 -48.80 16.48
C PRO A 4 -51.61 -47.94 16.70
N GLU A 5 -51.59 -46.84 17.46
CA GLU A 5 -51.77 -46.65 18.92
C GLU A 5 -50.71 -47.36 19.80
N THR A 6 -50.16 -46.80 20.89
CA THR A 6 -50.20 -45.44 21.48
C THR A 6 -48.83 -45.18 22.18
N ARG A 7 -48.51 -44.31 23.17
CA ARG A 7 -49.13 -43.39 24.18
C ARG A 7 -47.98 -42.45 24.69
N GLN A 8 -48.11 -41.40 25.52
CA GLN A 8 -49.18 -40.73 26.28
C GLN A 8 -48.78 -39.25 26.50
N ASN A 9 -49.67 -38.40 27.05
CA ASN A 9 -49.39 -37.01 27.49
C ASN A 9 -49.33 -36.87 29.02
N GLY A 10 -48.67 -35.82 29.55
CA GLY A 10 -48.78 -35.43 30.97
C GLY A 10 -47.90 -34.25 31.44
N ARG A 11 -48.54 -33.13 31.81
CA ARG A 11 -48.04 -32.03 32.70
C ARG A 11 -48.70 -32.21 34.09
N PRO A 12 -48.33 -31.55 35.22
CA PRO A 12 -48.23 -30.07 35.35
C PRO A 12 -47.27 -29.52 36.46
N SER A 13 -47.41 -28.21 36.78
CA SER A 13 -46.96 -27.51 38.00
C SER A 13 -45.43 -27.29 38.18
N GLN A 14 -44.93 -26.29 38.92
CA GLN A 14 -45.52 -25.40 39.94
C GLN A 14 -44.79 -24.02 39.98
N SER A 15 -45.32 -23.05 40.73
CA SER A 15 -44.73 -21.69 40.91
C SER A 15 -44.33 -21.43 42.37
N GLN A 16 -43.37 -20.53 42.60
CA GLN A 16 -43.17 -19.85 43.89
C GLN A 16 -42.81 -18.36 43.69
N GLU A 17 -43.48 -17.50 44.47
CA GLU A 17 -43.03 -16.15 44.83
C GLU A 17 -41.96 -16.29 45.94
N GLN A 18 -41.12 -15.33 46.34
CA GLN A 18 -41.30 -13.92 46.75
C GLN A 18 -39.85 -13.38 47.05
N GLN A 19 -39.50 -12.11 47.31
CA GLN A 19 -40.20 -10.82 47.51
C GLN A 19 -39.18 -9.68 47.23
N GLU A 20 -39.63 -8.42 47.12
CA GLU A 20 -38.76 -7.23 47.25
C GLU A 20 -38.40 -6.93 48.72
N PRO A 21 -37.33 -6.15 48.96
CA PRO A 21 -37.58 -4.76 49.35
C PRO A 21 -36.79 -3.72 48.53
N ALA A 22 -37.38 -2.55 48.34
CA ALA A 22 -36.80 -1.45 47.56
C ALA A 22 -35.95 -0.48 48.41
N ALA A 23 -34.91 0.09 47.78
CA ALA A 23 -34.28 1.34 48.17
C ALA A 23 -33.64 2.00 46.93
N ALA A 24 -33.79 3.32 46.79
CA ALA A 24 -33.06 4.11 45.79
C ALA A 24 -31.60 4.34 46.25
N GLY A 25 -30.63 4.64 45.38
CA GLY A 25 -30.66 4.79 43.92
C GLY A 25 -29.63 5.84 43.48
N ASP A 26 -29.12 5.76 42.24
CA ASP A 26 -28.34 6.85 41.64
C ASP A 26 -28.38 6.75 40.09
N ASP A 27 -28.68 7.86 39.42
CA ASP A 27 -28.98 7.90 37.98
C ASP A 27 -27.76 8.31 37.13
N ALA A 28 -26.99 7.31 36.69
CA ALA A 28 -25.91 7.51 35.74
C ALA A 28 -26.34 7.14 34.30
N GLU A 29 -26.87 8.11 33.54
CA GLU A 29 -27.23 7.91 32.12
C GLU A 29 -26.01 7.49 31.24
N GLU A 30 -25.84 6.19 30.99
CA GLU A 30 -24.98 5.70 29.90
C GLU A 30 -25.59 6.11 28.54
N ARG A 31 -25.25 7.31 28.08
CA ARG A 31 -25.70 7.87 26.79
C ARG A 31 -25.44 6.85 25.67
N PRO A 32 -26.48 6.35 24.96
CA PRO A 32 -26.34 5.19 24.09
C PRO A 32 -25.39 5.48 22.93
N LYS A 33 -24.30 4.71 22.86
CA LYS A 33 -23.31 4.75 21.78
C LYS A 33 -24.05 4.56 20.44
N PRO A 34 -23.90 5.47 19.46
CA PRO A 34 -24.76 5.50 18.28
C PRO A 34 -24.61 4.21 17.47
N LYS A 35 -25.74 3.50 17.28
CA LYS A 35 -25.79 2.20 16.59
C LYS A 35 -25.07 2.30 15.23
N PRO A 36 -24.11 1.41 14.91
CA PRO A 36 -23.41 1.46 13.64
C PRO A 36 -24.41 1.27 12.50
N THR A 37 -24.34 2.13 11.49
CA THR A 37 -25.21 2.08 10.31
C THR A 37 -25.12 0.72 9.63
N THR A 38 -26.20 0.29 8.97
CA THR A 38 -26.26 -0.99 8.24
C THR A 38 -25.09 -1.17 7.28
N LEU A 39 -24.67 -0.09 6.61
CA LEU A 39 -23.46 -0.06 5.78
C LEU A 39 -22.20 -0.47 6.56
N LYS A 40 -21.96 0.06 7.76
CA LYS A 40 -20.80 -0.34 8.60
C LYS A 40 -20.89 -1.79 9.07
N ARG A 41 -22.09 -2.31 9.34
CA ARG A 41 -22.29 -3.72 9.71
C ARG A 41 -22.01 -4.66 8.53
N PHE A 42 -22.41 -4.28 7.32
CA PHE A 42 -22.04 -4.98 6.09
C PHE A 42 -20.52 -4.90 5.82
N MET A 43 -19.93 -3.71 5.98
CA MET A 43 -18.49 -3.46 5.81
C MET A 43 -17.64 -4.33 6.74
N GLY A 44 -18.04 -4.45 8.02
CA GLY A 44 -17.39 -5.33 8.99
C GLY A 44 -17.57 -6.83 8.71
N ASN A 45 -18.66 -7.24 8.07
CA ASN A 45 -18.90 -8.63 7.69
C ASN A 45 -18.20 -9.05 6.38
N VAL A 46 -17.91 -8.11 5.47
CA VAL A 46 -17.31 -8.39 4.16
C VAL A 46 -15.83 -7.98 4.08
N GLY A 47 -15.32 -7.25 5.07
CA GLY A 47 -13.89 -6.90 5.20
C GLY A 47 -13.36 -5.90 4.16
N MET A 48 -14.24 -5.33 3.33
CA MET A 48 -13.86 -4.33 2.32
C MET A 48 -13.85 -2.92 2.91
N ASP A 49 -12.77 -2.18 2.67
CA ASP A 49 -12.69 -0.76 3.03
C ASP A 49 -13.57 0.11 2.10
N ALA A 50 -14.05 1.24 2.62
CA ALA A 50 -14.98 2.13 1.92
C ALA A 50 -14.42 2.72 0.59
N PRO A 51 -13.14 3.14 0.49
CA PRO A 51 -12.55 3.59 -0.77
C PRO A 51 -12.51 2.47 -1.83
N THR A 52 -12.26 1.23 -1.41
CA THR A 52 -12.27 0.05 -2.29
C THR A 52 -13.66 -0.19 -2.87
N LEU A 53 -14.71 -0.06 -2.05
CA LEU A 53 -16.10 -0.19 -2.49
C LEU A 53 -16.48 0.92 -3.49
N VAL A 54 -16.09 2.18 -3.23
CA VAL A 54 -16.29 3.30 -4.17
C VAL A 54 -15.55 3.06 -5.50
N LEU A 55 -14.34 2.50 -5.45
CA LEU A 55 -13.54 2.19 -6.64
C LEU A 55 -14.16 1.06 -7.47
N MET A 56 -14.61 -0.02 -6.81
CA MET A 56 -15.35 -1.11 -7.46
C MET A 56 -16.65 -0.61 -8.11
N PHE A 57 -17.40 0.24 -7.42
CA PHE A 57 -18.62 0.86 -7.96
C PHE A 57 -18.30 1.74 -9.18
N LYS A 58 -17.27 2.59 -9.13
CA LYS A 58 -16.83 3.37 -10.29
C LYS A 58 -16.47 2.47 -11.50
N GLY A 59 -15.87 1.31 -11.25
CA GLY A 59 -15.52 0.33 -12.28
C GLY A 59 -16.70 -0.39 -12.94
N SER A 60 -17.84 -0.55 -12.24
CA SER A 60 -19.01 -1.27 -12.77
C SER A 60 -20.01 -0.37 -13.49
N ILE A 61 -20.01 0.95 -13.25
CA ILE A 61 -20.92 1.88 -13.93
C ILE A 61 -20.80 1.84 -15.47
N PRO A 62 -19.60 1.82 -16.12
CA PRO A 62 -19.51 1.83 -17.58
C PRO A 62 -20.23 0.66 -18.28
N PRO A 63 -20.04 -0.62 -17.90
CA PRO A 63 -20.78 -1.72 -18.53
C PRO A 63 -22.25 -1.76 -18.14
N ILE A 64 -22.63 -1.32 -16.93
CA ILE A 64 -24.05 -1.19 -16.55
C ILE A 64 -24.75 -0.20 -17.47
N ILE A 65 -24.17 1.00 -17.67
CA ILE A 65 -24.69 1.98 -18.63
C ILE A 65 -24.74 1.40 -20.05
N GLY A 66 -23.67 0.71 -20.49
CA GLY A 66 -23.62 0.08 -21.81
C GLY A 66 -24.75 -0.93 -22.05
N ILE A 67 -25.04 -1.81 -21.07
CA ILE A 67 -26.10 -2.81 -21.15
C ILE A 67 -27.49 -2.17 -21.06
N SER A 68 -27.70 -1.22 -20.14
CA SER A 68 -28.99 -0.53 -19.99
C SER A 68 -29.35 0.31 -21.21
N ILE A 69 -28.38 1.02 -21.81
CA ILE A 69 -28.59 1.80 -23.04
C ILE A 69 -28.96 0.87 -24.22
N TYR A 70 -28.45 -0.37 -24.25
CA TYR A 70 -28.79 -1.35 -25.29
C TYR A 70 -30.24 -1.83 -25.29
N GLN A 71 -30.99 -1.60 -24.20
CA GLN A 71 -32.42 -1.89 -24.15
C GLN A 71 -33.26 -0.91 -25.00
N SER A 72 -32.67 0.21 -25.45
CA SER A 72 -33.36 1.17 -26.31
C SER A 72 -33.32 0.75 -27.79
N THR A 73 -34.50 0.75 -28.42
CA THR A 73 -34.67 0.35 -29.83
C THR A 73 -33.70 1.05 -30.79
N PRO A 74 -33.50 2.39 -30.74
CA PRO A 74 -32.63 3.07 -31.71
C PRO A 74 -31.18 2.57 -31.68
N ILE A 75 -30.67 2.16 -30.51
CA ILE A 75 -29.27 1.77 -30.32
C ILE A 75 -29.10 0.26 -30.60
N SER A 76 -30.08 -0.55 -30.22
CA SER A 76 -30.15 -1.96 -30.61
C SER A 76 -30.27 -2.14 -32.14
N THR A 77 -31.06 -1.30 -32.81
CA THR A 77 -31.13 -1.28 -34.28
C THR A 77 -29.85 -0.76 -34.95
N TYR A 78 -29.07 0.10 -34.29
CA TYR A 78 -27.83 0.65 -34.86
C TYR A 78 -26.62 -0.28 -34.74
N PHE A 79 -26.45 -0.98 -33.60
CA PHE A 79 -25.33 -1.88 -33.34
C PHE A 79 -25.72 -3.38 -33.37
N THR A 80 -26.91 -3.68 -33.87
CA THR A 80 -27.45 -5.00 -34.27
C THR A 80 -27.04 -6.19 -33.39
N THR A 81 -25.90 -6.81 -33.72
CA THR A 81 -25.27 -7.96 -33.06
C THR A 81 -23.90 -7.61 -32.48
N GLN A 82 -23.27 -6.52 -32.93
CA GLN A 82 -21.97 -6.04 -32.44
C GLN A 82 -22.07 -5.23 -31.13
N GLY A 83 -23.29 -4.86 -30.70
CA GLY A 83 -23.53 -4.10 -29.47
C GLY A 83 -22.99 -4.73 -28.19
N TYR A 84 -22.79 -6.06 -28.15
CA TYR A 84 -22.12 -6.74 -27.03
C TYR A 84 -20.69 -6.23 -26.76
N LEU A 85 -20.04 -5.64 -27.76
CA LEU A 85 -18.72 -5.03 -27.61
C LEU A 85 -18.75 -3.76 -26.75
N ILE A 86 -19.86 -3.01 -26.71
CA ILE A 86 -19.99 -1.76 -25.94
C ILE A 86 -19.64 -1.97 -24.45
N PRO A 87 -20.30 -2.88 -23.69
CA PRO A 87 -19.93 -3.12 -22.31
C PRO A 87 -18.52 -3.71 -22.16
N ILE A 88 -18.08 -4.59 -23.06
CA ILE A 88 -16.74 -5.19 -23.03
C ILE A 88 -15.65 -4.11 -23.08
N PHE A 89 -15.70 -3.20 -24.05
CA PHE A 89 -14.69 -2.14 -24.17
C PHE A 89 -14.82 -1.05 -23.11
N SER A 90 -16.02 -0.83 -22.56
CA SER A 90 -16.19 0.04 -21.39
C SER A 90 -15.46 -0.49 -20.13
N VAL A 91 -15.29 -1.81 -20.00
CA VAL A 91 -14.46 -2.43 -18.95
C VAL A 91 -12.97 -2.37 -19.31
N LEU A 92 -12.60 -2.69 -20.55
CA LEU A 92 -11.20 -2.69 -21.02
C LEU A 92 -10.54 -1.29 -21.02
N ALA A 93 -11.34 -0.22 -21.00
CA ALA A 93 -10.88 1.15 -20.75
C ALA A 93 -10.30 1.34 -19.32
N ILE A 94 -10.77 0.54 -18.35
CA ILE A 94 -10.43 0.58 -16.92
C ILE A 94 -10.66 1.97 -16.29
N ALA A 95 -11.93 2.40 -16.20
CA ALA A 95 -12.35 3.65 -15.55
C ALA A 95 -12.02 3.76 -14.04
N ILE A 96 -11.49 2.69 -13.45
CA ILE A 96 -10.88 2.63 -12.10
C ILE A 96 -9.57 3.41 -12.02
N LEU A 97 -8.82 3.56 -13.12
CA LEU A 97 -7.48 4.15 -13.10
C LEU A 97 -7.50 5.65 -12.72
N PRO A 98 -6.48 6.15 -12.01
CA PRO A 98 -6.30 7.59 -11.77
C PRO A 98 -6.19 8.35 -13.10
N ARG A 99 -6.77 9.55 -13.16
CA ARG A 99 -7.06 10.27 -14.40
C ARG A 99 -5.93 10.32 -15.44
N ASP A 100 -4.71 10.67 -15.05
CA ASP A 100 -3.57 10.79 -16.00
C ASP A 100 -3.22 9.43 -16.62
N ARG A 101 -3.20 8.38 -15.80
CA ARG A 101 -2.97 7.00 -16.23
C ARG A 101 -4.14 6.44 -17.05
N PHE A 102 -5.37 6.86 -16.74
CA PHE A 102 -6.55 6.58 -17.57
C PHE A 102 -6.45 7.26 -18.94
N ILE A 103 -6.05 8.54 -19.02
CA ILE A 103 -5.90 9.27 -20.28
C ILE A 103 -4.80 8.65 -21.14
N GLN A 104 -3.65 8.28 -20.56
CA GLN A 104 -2.61 7.57 -21.31
C GLN A 104 -3.10 6.22 -21.85
N ASN A 105 -3.83 5.44 -21.05
CA ASN A 105 -4.45 4.17 -21.47
C ASN A 105 -5.48 4.40 -22.59
N LEU A 106 -6.35 5.40 -22.45
CA LEU A 106 -7.38 5.79 -23.42
C LEU A 106 -6.76 6.14 -24.79
N ILE A 107 -5.68 6.93 -24.82
CA ILE A 107 -5.02 7.33 -26.07
C ILE A 107 -4.39 6.12 -26.77
N LEU A 108 -3.64 5.27 -26.04
CA LEU A 108 -3.05 4.06 -26.62
C LEU A 108 -4.12 3.07 -27.11
N ASN A 109 -5.19 2.88 -26.34
CA ASN A 109 -6.32 2.03 -26.74
C ASN A 109 -7.03 2.58 -27.98
N HIS A 110 -7.26 3.90 -28.07
CA HIS A 110 -7.88 4.54 -29.23
C HIS A 110 -7.02 4.37 -30.49
N LEU A 111 -5.70 4.53 -30.39
CA LEU A 111 -4.77 4.26 -31.50
C LEU A 111 -4.81 2.79 -31.94
N SER A 112 -4.81 1.84 -31.00
CA SER A 112 -4.93 0.41 -31.33
C SER A 112 -6.29 0.01 -31.90
N ILE A 113 -7.37 0.69 -31.53
CA ILE A 113 -8.69 0.53 -32.18
C ILE A 113 -8.60 0.99 -33.64
N CYS A 114 -8.11 2.21 -33.90
CA CYS A 114 -8.02 2.75 -35.26
C CYS A 114 -7.09 1.94 -36.18
N VAL A 115 -5.90 1.57 -35.70
CA VAL A 115 -4.95 0.71 -36.45
C VAL A 115 -5.54 -0.68 -36.67
N GLY A 116 -6.23 -1.23 -35.67
CA GLY A 116 -6.97 -2.48 -35.77
C GLY A 116 -8.02 -2.43 -36.88
N SER A 117 -8.93 -1.46 -36.86
CA SER A 117 -9.99 -1.32 -37.86
C SER A 117 -9.44 -1.20 -39.29
N ALA A 118 -8.33 -0.48 -39.49
CA ALA A 118 -7.67 -0.40 -40.79
C ALA A 118 -7.15 -1.77 -41.28
N ILE A 119 -6.51 -2.54 -40.40
CA ILE A 119 -5.97 -3.87 -40.74
C ILE A 119 -7.10 -4.90 -40.91
N SER A 120 -8.17 -4.84 -40.11
CA SER A 120 -9.39 -5.64 -40.32
C SER A 120 -10.05 -5.37 -41.67
N LEU A 121 -10.15 -4.10 -42.09
CA LEU A 121 -10.71 -3.76 -43.40
C LEU A 121 -9.85 -4.30 -44.55
N LEU A 122 -8.52 -4.22 -44.43
CA LEU A 122 -7.57 -4.81 -45.39
C LEU A 122 -7.66 -6.35 -45.45
N ALA A 123 -7.78 -7.01 -44.29
CA ALA A 123 -7.94 -8.46 -44.19
C ALA A 123 -9.26 -8.95 -44.80
N LEU A 124 -10.36 -8.23 -44.53
CA LEU A 124 -11.67 -8.52 -45.14
C LEU A 124 -11.69 -8.23 -46.64
N TRP A 125 -11.12 -7.11 -47.09
CA TRP A 125 -11.06 -6.76 -48.51
C TRP A 125 -10.28 -7.81 -49.30
N SER A 126 -9.09 -8.21 -48.84
CA SER A 126 -8.28 -9.22 -49.52
C SER A 126 -8.92 -10.61 -49.50
N SER A 127 -9.65 -10.98 -48.43
CA SER A 127 -10.41 -12.23 -48.41
C SER A 127 -11.60 -12.23 -49.38
N ILE A 128 -12.27 -11.08 -49.55
CA ILE A 128 -13.32 -10.87 -50.55
C ILE A 128 -12.75 -10.93 -51.98
N GLN A 129 -11.58 -10.33 -52.24
CA GLN A 129 -10.92 -10.47 -53.56
C GLN A 129 -10.59 -11.94 -53.86
N ALA A 130 -10.10 -12.69 -52.88
CA ALA A 130 -9.90 -14.13 -53.04
C ALA A 130 -11.21 -14.86 -53.35
N ARG A 131 -12.34 -14.48 -52.70
CA ARG A 131 -13.67 -15.03 -53.02
C ARG A 131 -14.07 -14.76 -54.47
N ILE A 132 -13.87 -13.54 -54.96
CA ILE A 132 -14.23 -13.11 -56.32
C ILE A 132 -13.44 -13.90 -57.36
N HIS A 133 -12.13 -14.08 -57.15
CA HIS A 133 -11.26 -14.78 -58.10
C HIS A 133 -11.38 -16.32 -58.08
N THR A 134 -11.97 -16.94 -57.05
CA THR A 134 -12.08 -18.41 -56.97
C THR A 134 -13.51 -18.98 -56.90
N SER A 135 -14.54 -18.14 -56.88
CA SER A 135 -15.94 -18.62 -56.93
C SER A 135 -16.43 -18.79 -58.38
N PRO A 136 -17.15 -19.87 -58.72
CA PRO A 136 -17.72 -20.06 -60.06
C PRO A 136 -18.64 -18.90 -60.48
N PRO A 137 -18.74 -18.54 -61.78
CA PRO A 137 -19.58 -17.43 -62.25
C PRO A 137 -21.06 -17.56 -61.82
N THR A 138 -21.59 -18.78 -61.81
CA THR A 138 -22.95 -19.10 -61.33
C THR A 138 -23.16 -18.85 -59.83
N SER A 139 -22.10 -18.77 -59.03
CA SER A 139 -22.14 -18.50 -57.59
C SER A 139 -21.87 -17.04 -57.23
N GLN A 140 -21.40 -16.21 -58.18
CA GLN A 140 -21.05 -14.81 -57.92
C GLN A 140 -22.30 -13.89 -57.80
N GLY A 141 -23.44 -14.29 -58.38
CA GLY A 141 -24.70 -13.53 -58.35
C GLY A 141 -25.74 -13.98 -57.32
N THR A 142 -25.61 -15.19 -56.75
CA THR A 142 -26.65 -15.76 -55.87
C THR A 142 -26.71 -15.08 -54.50
N THR A 143 -27.79 -14.34 -54.23
CA THR A 143 -28.09 -13.72 -52.93
C THR A 143 -28.67 -14.70 -51.90
N ILE A 144 -28.47 -16.01 -52.10
CA ILE A 144 -29.03 -17.06 -51.25
C ILE A 144 -28.24 -17.10 -49.94
N ALA A 145 -28.96 -17.05 -48.82
CA ALA A 145 -28.42 -17.28 -47.49
C ALA A 145 -28.72 -18.73 -47.05
N PRO A 146 -27.77 -19.45 -46.42
CA PRO A 146 -26.38 -19.06 -46.18
C PRO A 146 -25.55 -19.01 -47.46
N LEU A 147 -24.52 -18.16 -47.48
CA LEU A 147 -23.63 -18.03 -48.63
C LEU A 147 -22.85 -19.33 -48.88
N PRO A 148 -22.56 -19.70 -50.14
CA PRO A 148 -21.74 -20.86 -50.45
C PRO A 148 -20.33 -20.71 -49.86
N TYR A 149 -19.82 -21.80 -49.27
CA TYR A 149 -18.49 -21.86 -48.68
C TYR A 149 -17.40 -21.63 -49.74
N ASN A 150 -16.41 -20.82 -49.41
CA ASN A 150 -15.22 -20.59 -50.23
C ASN A 150 -13.96 -20.85 -49.39
N SER A 151 -13.14 -21.81 -49.84
CA SER A 151 -11.92 -22.22 -49.15
C SER A 151 -10.81 -21.17 -49.23
N SER A 152 -10.66 -20.50 -50.36
CA SER A 152 -9.63 -19.46 -50.59
C SER A 152 -9.83 -18.25 -49.68
N GLN A 153 -11.06 -17.76 -49.55
CA GLN A 153 -11.40 -16.69 -48.62
C GLN A 153 -11.12 -17.10 -47.17
N SER A 154 -11.52 -18.31 -46.80
CA SER A 154 -11.31 -18.85 -45.46
C SER A 154 -9.81 -18.97 -45.12
N ALA A 155 -9.00 -19.41 -46.09
CA ALA A 155 -7.55 -19.47 -45.96
C ALA A 155 -6.90 -18.08 -45.83
N VAL A 156 -7.34 -17.08 -46.60
CA VAL A 156 -6.83 -15.69 -46.47
C VAL A 156 -7.18 -15.09 -45.12
N CYS A 157 -8.42 -15.29 -44.62
CA CYS A 157 -8.79 -14.90 -43.26
C CYS A 157 -7.91 -15.57 -42.19
N ALA A 158 -7.62 -16.87 -42.34
CA ALA A 158 -6.77 -17.62 -41.42
C ALA A 158 -5.31 -17.13 -41.43
N VAL A 159 -4.73 -16.85 -42.61
CA VAL A 159 -3.36 -16.31 -42.73
C VAL A 159 -3.26 -14.95 -42.05
N TRP A 160 -4.22 -14.05 -42.28
CA TRP A 160 -4.28 -12.76 -41.59
C TRP A 160 -4.43 -12.89 -40.07
N LEU A 161 -5.24 -13.85 -39.60
CA LEU A 161 -5.41 -14.13 -38.18
C LEU A 161 -4.09 -14.59 -37.54
N PHE A 162 -3.43 -15.61 -38.10
CA PHE A 162 -2.16 -16.12 -37.56
C PHE A 162 -1.05 -15.06 -37.58
N ALA A 163 -0.89 -14.32 -38.68
CA ALA A 163 0.12 -13.27 -38.79
C ALA A 163 -0.10 -12.15 -37.76
N ASN A 164 -1.34 -11.66 -37.63
CA ASN A 164 -1.66 -10.60 -36.66
C ASN A 164 -1.50 -11.06 -35.21
N ILE A 165 -1.90 -12.28 -34.86
CA ILE A 165 -1.78 -12.80 -33.50
C ILE A 165 -0.32 -13.08 -33.13
N TRP A 166 0.52 -13.49 -34.09
CA TRP A 166 1.96 -13.60 -33.88
C TRP A 166 2.60 -12.22 -33.62
N VAL A 167 2.34 -11.22 -34.48
CA VAL A 167 2.84 -9.84 -34.30
C VAL A 167 2.34 -9.23 -32.99
N ALA A 168 1.06 -9.38 -32.66
CA ALA A 168 0.46 -8.89 -31.43
C ALA A 168 1.15 -9.47 -30.19
N ASN A 169 1.39 -10.79 -30.16
CA ASN A 169 2.09 -11.43 -29.06
C ASN A 169 3.57 -11.00 -28.96
N LEU A 170 4.24 -10.78 -30.08
CA LEU A 170 5.61 -10.22 -30.11
C LEU A 170 5.65 -8.80 -29.51
N VAL A 171 4.70 -7.94 -29.89
CA VAL A 171 4.57 -6.58 -29.32
C VAL A 171 4.28 -6.63 -27.82
N ARG A 172 3.34 -7.48 -27.38
CA ARG A 172 3.02 -7.69 -25.96
C ARG A 172 4.25 -8.16 -25.15
N ALA A 173 5.07 -9.04 -25.73
CA ALA A 173 6.28 -9.56 -25.08
C ALA A 173 7.44 -8.54 -25.02
N LYS A 174 7.54 -7.64 -26.00
CA LYS A 174 8.57 -6.58 -26.04
C LYS A 174 8.18 -5.31 -25.27
N LEU A 175 6.89 -4.97 -25.22
CA LEU A 175 6.36 -3.73 -24.65
C LEU A 175 5.20 -4.05 -23.67
N PRO A 176 5.48 -4.35 -22.39
CA PRO A 176 4.44 -4.68 -21.40
C PRO A 176 3.36 -3.60 -21.24
N SER A 177 3.72 -2.32 -21.43
CA SER A 177 2.79 -1.19 -21.42
C SER A 177 1.69 -1.26 -22.49
N PHE A 178 1.94 -1.97 -23.60
CA PHE A 178 0.98 -2.15 -24.70
C PHE A 178 0.02 -3.32 -24.49
N ASN A 179 0.09 -4.05 -23.37
CA ASN A 179 -0.70 -5.27 -23.16
C ASN A 179 -2.22 -5.06 -23.35
N LEU A 180 -2.79 -4.00 -22.76
CA LEU A 180 -4.22 -3.67 -22.92
C LEU A 180 -4.58 -3.21 -24.35
N PRO A 181 -3.89 -2.24 -24.97
CA PRO A 181 -4.09 -1.89 -26.38
C PRO A 181 -4.01 -3.11 -27.32
N VAL A 182 -3.08 -4.04 -27.06
CA VAL A 182 -2.91 -5.27 -27.85
C VAL A 182 -4.03 -6.28 -27.59
N ILE A 183 -4.58 -6.39 -26.36
CA ILE A 183 -5.79 -7.19 -26.11
C ILE A 183 -6.97 -6.64 -26.94
N ILE A 184 -7.15 -5.33 -26.95
CA ILE A 184 -8.21 -4.64 -27.70
C ILE A 184 -8.05 -4.88 -29.22
N TYR A 185 -6.83 -4.76 -29.73
CA TYR A 185 -6.47 -5.09 -31.12
C TYR A 185 -6.78 -6.55 -31.47
N CYS A 186 -6.35 -7.50 -30.63
CA CYS A 186 -6.61 -8.94 -30.83
C CYS A 186 -8.10 -9.27 -30.90
N ILE A 187 -8.94 -8.67 -30.03
CA ILE A 187 -10.39 -8.90 -30.06
C ILE A 187 -10.98 -8.43 -31.39
N LEU A 188 -10.58 -7.25 -31.88
CA LEU A 188 -11.12 -6.74 -33.14
C LEU A 188 -10.68 -7.58 -34.34
N ILE A 189 -9.39 -7.93 -34.45
CA ILE A 189 -8.89 -8.78 -35.53
C ILE A 189 -9.60 -10.14 -35.52
N ASN A 190 -9.66 -10.81 -34.37
CA ASN A 190 -10.31 -12.12 -34.24
C ASN A 190 -11.76 -12.08 -34.72
N ASN A 191 -12.51 -11.06 -34.31
CA ASN A 191 -13.92 -10.89 -34.69
C ASN A 191 -14.03 -10.71 -36.22
N SER A 192 -13.25 -9.82 -36.81
CA SER A 192 -13.29 -9.56 -38.26
C SER A 192 -12.85 -10.77 -39.09
N THR A 193 -11.76 -11.46 -38.74
CA THR A 193 -11.30 -12.63 -39.52
C THR A 193 -12.22 -13.84 -39.35
N THR A 194 -12.93 -13.97 -38.22
CA THR A 194 -13.88 -15.08 -37.99
C THR A 194 -15.19 -14.87 -38.74
N PHE A 195 -15.73 -13.64 -38.78
CA PHE A 195 -16.92 -13.34 -39.59
C PHE A 195 -16.62 -13.19 -41.10
N GLY A 196 -15.37 -12.90 -41.47
CA GLY A 196 -14.96 -12.65 -42.86
C GLY A 196 -15.45 -13.65 -43.92
N PRO A 197 -15.37 -14.98 -43.73
CA PRO A 197 -15.88 -15.96 -44.69
C PRO A 197 -17.40 -15.87 -44.96
N MET A 198 -18.16 -15.27 -44.05
CA MET A 198 -19.60 -15.02 -44.21
C MET A 198 -19.90 -13.76 -45.04
N ILE A 199 -18.89 -12.91 -45.29
CA ILE A 199 -19.02 -11.63 -46.01
C ILE A 199 -18.50 -11.79 -47.45
N ALA A 200 -19.32 -11.44 -48.45
CA ALA A 200 -18.95 -11.49 -49.87
C ALA A 200 -18.88 -10.13 -50.57
N ARG A 201 -19.29 -9.03 -49.93
CA ARG A 201 -19.29 -7.68 -50.53
C ARG A 201 -18.41 -6.73 -49.73
N THR A 202 -17.60 -5.94 -50.42
CA THR A 202 -16.74 -4.92 -49.82
C THR A 202 -17.54 -3.89 -49.01
N THR A 203 -18.71 -3.47 -49.49
CA THR A 203 -19.62 -2.57 -48.78
C THR A 203 -20.16 -3.17 -47.47
N ALA A 204 -20.37 -4.49 -47.41
CA ALA A 204 -20.77 -5.18 -46.19
C ALA A 204 -19.61 -5.32 -45.19
N ALA A 205 -18.38 -5.51 -45.69
CA ALA A 205 -17.18 -5.48 -44.84
C ALA A 205 -16.91 -4.07 -44.27
N GLU A 206 -17.08 -3.02 -45.06
CA GLU A 206 -16.96 -1.63 -44.59
C GLU A 206 -18.01 -1.33 -43.50
N ALA A 207 -19.28 -1.68 -43.74
CA ALA A 207 -20.35 -1.51 -42.77
C ALA A 207 -20.05 -2.26 -41.46
N PHE A 208 -19.63 -3.53 -41.54
CA PHE A 208 -19.27 -4.35 -40.38
C PHE A 208 -18.10 -3.74 -39.57
N VAL A 209 -17.00 -3.34 -40.23
CA VAL A 209 -15.84 -2.74 -39.54
C VAL A 209 -16.19 -1.38 -38.95
N LYS A 210 -17.05 -0.59 -39.61
CA LYS A 210 -17.54 0.70 -39.12
C LYS A 210 -18.45 0.57 -37.90
N GLU A 211 -19.39 -0.39 -37.92
CA GLU A 211 -20.24 -0.72 -36.78
C GLU A 211 -19.38 -1.18 -35.58
N GLN A 212 -18.41 -2.06 -35.83
CA GLN A 212 -17.46 -2.55 -34.83
C GLN A 212 -16.60 -1.41 -34.23
N LEU A 213 -16.00 -0.57 -35.08
CA LEU A 213 -15.24 0.61 -34.67
C LEU A 213 -16.07 1.54 -33.77
N LEU A 214 -17.31 1.86 -34.19
CA LEU A 214 -18.18 2.75 -33.43
C LEU A 214 -18.64 2.12 -32.11
N ALA A 215 -18.92 0.81 -32.05
CA ALA A 215 -19.26 0.11 -30.81
C ALA A 215 -18.10 0.16 -29.80
N MET A 216 -16.87 -0.04 -30.27
CA MET A 216 -15.65 0.07 -29.45
C MET A 216 -15.44 1.50 -28.93
N LEU A 217 -15.51 2.49 -29.82
CA LEU A 217 -15.34 3.90 -29.44
C LEU A 217 -16.46 4.39 -28.50
N PHE A 218 -17.69 3.92 -28.67
CA PHE A 218 -18.80 4.23 -27.76
C PHE A 218 -18.56 3.65 -26.36
N GLY A 219 -18.10 2.39 -26.25
CA GLY A 219 -17.69 1.79 -24.98
C GLY A 219 -16.56 2.56 -24.28
N MET A 220 -15.52 2.97 -25.02
CA MET A 220 -14.44 3.83 -24.51
C MET A 220 -14.97 5.22 -24.09
N GLY A 221 -15.94 5.77 -24.81
CA GLY A 221 -16.60 7.05 -24.50
C GLY A 221 -17.39 7.00 -23.20
N LEU A 222 -18.20 5.96 -22.98
CA LEU A 222 -18.92 5.73 -21.72
C LEU A 222 -17.94 5.66 -20.53
N ALA A 223 -16.87 4.87 -20.66
CA ALA A 223 -15.84 4.77 -19.63
C ALA A 223 -15.12 6.10 -19.38
N THR A 224 -14.92 6.93 -20.41
CA THR A 224 -14.33 8.28 -20.29
C THR A 224 -15.25 9.23 -19.54
N GLY A 225 -16.55 9.23 -19.84
CA GLY A 225 -17.55 10.01 -19.11
C GLY A 225 -17.60 9.65 -17.63
N VAL A 226 -17.66 8.35 -17.31
CA VAL A 226 -17.60 7.88 -15.91
C VAL A 226 -16.27 8.24 -15.25
N SER A 227 -15.14 8.05 -15.94
CA SER A 227 -13.81 8.33 -15.39
C SER A 227 -13.63 9.80 -14.98
N LEU A 228 -14.13 10.73 -15.80
CA LEU A 228 -13.97 12.18 -15.62
C LEU A 228 -15.05 12.83 -14.73
N PHE A 229 -16.32 12.39 -14.82
CA PHE A 229 -17.43 13.03 -14.10
C PHE A 229 -17.87 12.30 -12.83
N VAL A 230 -17.70 10.96 -12.76
CA VAL A 230 -18.15 10.17 -11.60
C VAL A 230 -16.95 9.83 -10.71
N PHE A 231 -16.87 10.49 -9.55
CA PHE A 231 -15.73 10.40 -8.62
C PHE A 231 -14.36 10.60 -9.33
N PRO A 232 -14.02 11.83 -9.74
CA PRO A 232 -12.74 12.13 -10.40
C PRO A 232 -11.55 11.96 -9.44
N ILE A 233 -10.91 10.78 -9.50
CA ILE A 233 -9.67 10.49 -8.77
C ILE A 233 -8.49 11.00 -9.58
N SER A 234 -7.91 12.12 -9.13
CA SER A 234 -6.67 12.66 -9.70
C SER A 234 -5.46 11.85 -9.26
N SER A 235 -4.43 11.77 -10.10
CA SER A 235 -3.17 11.09 -9.76
C SER A 235 -2.44 11.78 -8.61
N ARG A 236 -2.61 13.11 -8.48
CA ARG A 236 -2.10 13.87 -7.33
C ARG A 236 -2.80 13.49 -6.01
N MET A 237 -4.10 13.18 -6.02
CA MET A 237 -4.80 12.69 -4.81
C MET A 237 -4.29 11.33 -4.36
N VAL A 238 -3.95 10.43 -5.30
CA VAL A 238 -3.35 9.13 -4.96
C VAL A 238 -2.01 9.35 -4.27
N VAL A 239 -1.11 10.14 -4.88
CA VAL A 239 0.22 10.46 -4.31
C VAL A 239 0.13 11.14 -2.94
N ILE A 240 -0.85 12.03 -2.71
CA ILE A 240 -1.10 12.64 -1.40
C ILE A 240 -1.57 11.61 -0.35
N GLY A 241 -2.43 10.66 -0.75
CA GLY A 241 -2.82 9.53 0.11
C GLY A 241 -1.68 8.57 0.41
N GLU A 242 -0.77 8.36 -0.55
CA GLU A 242 0.44 7.56 -0.36
C GLU A 242 1.48 8.26 0.53
N PHE A 243 1.62 9.59 0.45
CA PHE A 243 2.41 10.35 1.42
C PHE A 243 1.85 10.22 2.84
N ASN A 244 0.53 10.32 3.02
CA ASN A 244 -0.13 10.07 4.31
C ASN A 244 0.17 8.65 4.82
N GLY A 245 -0.05 7.62 4.00
CA GLY A 245 0.23 6.22 4.35
C GLY A 245 1.71 5.98 4.69
N LEU A 246 2.64 6.57 3.94
CA LEU A 246 4.08 6.44 4.18
C LEU A 246 4.51 7.16 5.46
N ILE A 247 3.99 8.37 5.72
CA ILE A 247 4.18 9.09 6.98
C ILE A 247 3.66 8.27 8.17
N GLY A 248 2.44 7.72 8.07
CA GLY A 248 1.85 6.88 9.12
C GLY A 248 2.65 5.59 9.38
N LEU A 249 3.14 4.94 8.33
CA LEU A 249 4.01 3.76 8.45
C LEU A 249 5.38 4.11 9.04
N LEU A 250 5.97 5.27 8.72
CA LEU A 250 7.23 5.72 9.32
C LEU A 250 7.08 6.04 10.81
N ARG A 251 6.03 6.76 11.21
CA ARG A 251 5.68 6.98 12.63
C ARG A 251 5.55 5.65 13.38
N LYS A 252 4.78 4.71 12.82
CA LYS A 252 4.62 3.35 13.36
C LYS A 252 5.95 2.58 13.47
N LEU A 253 6.80 2.63 12.43
CA LEU A 253 8.10 1.96 12.42
C LEU A 253 9.03 2.48 13.53
N VAL A 254 9.07 3.79 13.73
CA VAL A 254 9.87 4.44 14.79
C VAL A 254 9.36 4.08 16.19
N GLY A 255 8.04 4.05 16.40
CA GLY A 255 7.45 3.59 17.66
C GLY A 255 7.82 2.14 17.98
N LEU A 256 7.71 1.24 17.00
CA LEU A 256 8.08 -0.17 17.17
C LEU A 256 9.59 -0.39 17.35
N GLN A 257 10.44 0.43 16.72
CA GLN A 257 11.89 0.46 16.99
C GLN A 257 12.19 0.88 18.43
N MET A 258 11.46 1.88 18.96
CA MET A 258 11.60 2.33 20.35
C MET A 258 11.18 1.24 21.34
N GLU A 259 10.06 0.56 21.09
CA GLU A 259 9.57 -0.57 21.91
C GLU A 259 10.54 -1.76 21.89
N TYR A 260 11.06 -2.11 20.71
CA TYR A 260 12.05 -3.18 20.55
C TYR A 260 13.35 -2.88 21.31
N LEU A 261 13.90 -1.66 21.17
CA LEU A 261 15.08 -1.22 21.91
C LEU A 261 14.82 -1.12 23.43
N ALA A 262 13.59 -0.81 23.84
CA ALA A 262 13.19 -0.83 25.25
C ALA A 262 13.13 -2.26 25.83
N GLY A 263 12.76 -3.25 25.01
CA GLY A 263 12.80 -4.68 25.39
C GLY A 263 14.22 -5.18 25.58
N LEU A 264 15.10 -4.94 24.59
CA LEU A 264 16.54 -5.26 24.66
C LEU A 264 17.26 -4.62 25.86
N ALA A 265 16.77 -3.48 26.36
CA ALA A 265 17.34 -2.79 27.52
C ALA A 265 16.76 -3.25 28.88
N LYS A 266 15.81 -4.21 28.90
CA LYS A 266 15.06 -4.61 30.11
C LYS A 266 15.01 -6.10 30.41
N GLU A 267 14.91 -6.98 29.40
CA GLU A 267 14.86 -8.44 29.63
C GLU A 267 16.28 -9.05 29.56
N ASP A 268 16.53 -10.12 30.32
CA ASP A 268 17.70 -10.98 30.09
C ASP A 268 17.35 -11.91 28.92
N THR A 269 17.63 -11.43 27.71
CA THR A 269 16.84 -11.65 26.49
C THR A 269 16.80 -13.09 25.95
N PHE A 270 17.50 -14.01 26.62
CA PHE A 270 17.64 -15.42 26.23
C PHE A 270 17.05 -16.39 27.26
N ALA A 271 16.34 -15.89 28.28
CA ALA A 271 15.51 -16.71 29.14
C ALA A 271 14.32 -17.29 28.35
N ILE A 272 14.44 -18.56 27.94
CA ILE A 272 13.32 -19.38 27.46
C ILE A 272 12.24 -19.40 28.55
N GLU A 273 10.96 -19.33 28.17
CA GLU A 273 9.81 -19.38 29.10
C GLU A 273 9.72 -20.73 29.85
N THR A 274 10.52 -20.86 30.92
CA THR A 274 10.54 -22.00 31.86
C THR A 274 9.91 -21.66 33.22
N GLU A 275 9.77 -20.37 33.54
CA GLU A 275 9.35 -19.91 34.87
C GLU A 275 7.81 -19.88 35.09
N ASN A 276 7.01 -20.40 34.15
CA ASN A 276 5.56 -20.59 34.32
C ASN A 276 5.10 -22.07 34.29
N ASP A 277 5.95 -23.01 33.85
CA ASP A 277 5.56 -24.44 33.80
C ASP A 277 5.78 -25.15 35.16
N LYS A 278 6.68 -24.65 36.03
CA LYS A 278 6.89 -25.19 37.41
C LYS A 278 5.64 -25.17 38.31
N THR A 279 4.66 -24.31 38.01
CA THR A 279 3.37 -24.24 38.74
C THR A 279 2.24 -24.99 38.01
N ARG A 280 2.51 -25.62 36.86
CA ARG A 280 1.50 -26.31 36.02
C ARG A 280 1.79 -27.78 35.73
N GLU A 281 3.04 -28.26 35.85
CA GLU A 281 3.35 -29.69 35.68
C GLU A 281 2.75 -30.62 36.77
N ALA A 282 2.19 -30.06 37.84
CA ALA A 282 1.46 -30.81 38.87
C ALA A 282 0.12 -31.43 38.39
N LEU A 283 -0.42 -31.03 37.22
CA LEU A 283 -1.74 -31.50 36.75
C LEU A 283 -1.77 -31.85 35.25
N GLY A 284 -1.75 -33.15 34.95
CA GLY A 284 -2.37 -33.68 33.72
C GLY A 284 -1.44 -34.18 32.60
N ALA A 285 -0.53 -35.11 32.90
CA ALA A 285 0.26 -35.81 31.88
C ALA A 285 -0.60 -36.73 30.97
N LYS A 286 -1.28 -36.17 29.94
CA LYS A 286 -1.96 -36.95 28.87
C LYS A 286 -2.35 -36.14 27.60
N LYS A 287 -1.37 -35.54 26.90
CA LYS A 287 -1.40 -35.20 25.44
C LYS A 287 -0.11 -34.47 25.00
N LYS A 288 0.92 -35.20 24.54
CA LYS A 288 2.13 -34.63 23.89
C LYS A 288 2.47 -35.35 22.57
N VAL A 289 1.56 -35.28 21.59
CA VAL A 289 1.84 -35.53 20.15
C VAL A 289 1.03 -34.51 19.33
N LYS A 290 1.60 -33.97 18.24
CA LYS A 290 1.07 -32.88 17.39
C LYS A 290 0.93 -31.48 18.03
N ALA A 291 2.06 -30.90 18.48
CA ALA A 291 2.18 -29.44 18.62
C ALA A 291 3.66 -28.95 18.61
N LYS A 292 4.51 -29.41 17.69
CA LYS A 292 5.88 -28.87 17.52
C LYS A 292 5.84 -27.55 16.71
N TYR A 293 5.09 -26.58 17.20
CA TYR A 293 5.24 -25.18 16.82
C TYR A 293 6.37 -24.58 17.66
N GLU A 294 7.29 -23.88 17.02
CA GLU A 294 8.40 -23.19 17.69
C GLU A 294 7.84 -22.09 18.61
N ARG A 295 8.13 -22.18 19.93
CA ARG A 295 7.82 -21.09 20.89
C ARG A 295 8.75 -19.90 20.60
N LYS A 296 8.46 -19.14 19.54
CA LYS A 296 9.13 -17.85 19.24
C LYS A 296 9.03 -16.92 20.46
N THR A 297 10.17 -16.38 20.90
CA THR A 297 10.27 -15.40 21.98
C THR A 297 9.45 -14.14 21.68
N LYS A 298 9.18 -13.32 22.71
CA LYS A 298 8.51 -12.01 22.53
C LYS A 298 9.30 -11.13 21.55
N GLU A 299 10.62 -11.10 21.71
CA GLU A 299 11.54 -10.39 20.83
C GLU A 299 11.41 -10.85 19.37
N ALA A 300 11.48 -12.16 19.11
CA ALA A 300 11.40 -12.70 17.75
C ALA A 300 10.10 -12.30 17.03
N LYS A 301 8.98 -12.20 17.77
CA LYS A 301 7.69 -11.72 17.24
C LYS A 301 7.72 -10.21 16.94
N ALA A 302 8.34 -9.40 17.80
CA ALA A 302 8.52 -7.97 17.55
C ALA A 302 9.44 -7.70 16.34
N ALA A 303 10.52 -8.49 16.20
CA ALA A 303 11.43 -8.45 15.06
C ALA A 303 10.76 -8.86 13.73
N GLU A 304 9.94 -9.90 13.75
CA GLU A 304 9.12 -10.34 12.61
C GLU A 304 8.12 -9.26 12.19
N TYR A 305 7.44 -8.62 13.15
CA TYR A 305 6.52 -7.51 12.88
C TYR A 305 7.22 -6.25 12.35
N LEU A 306 8.42 -5.93 12.83
CA LEU A 306 9.21 -4.81 12.30
C LEU A 306 9.61 -5.06 10.84
N LYS A 307 10.01 -6.30 10.51
CA LYS A 307 10.33 -6.73 9.15
C LYS A 307 9.11 -6.67 8.21
N GLU A 308 7.92 -7.02 8.71
CA GLU A 308 6.65 -6.86 7.97
C GLU A 308 6.39 -5.38 7.63
N VAL A 309 6.46 -4.48 8.62
CA VAL A 309 6.24 -3.03 8.43
C VAL A 309 7.28 -2.42 7.47
N VAL A 310 8.55 -2.81 7.58
CA VAL A 310 9.61 -2.42 6.63
C VAL A 310 9.32 -2.94 5.21
N GLY A 311 8.79 -4.16 5.08
CA GLY A 311 8.29 -4.70 3.81
C GLY A 311 7.19 -3.84 3.20
N THR A 312 6.17 -3.48 4.00
CA THR A 312 5.07 -2.60 3.57
C THR A 312 5.58 -1.22 3.13
N ILE A 313 6.52 -0.62 3.86
CA ILE A 313 7.16 0.67 3.51
C ILE A 313 7.89 0.56 2.16
N ARG A 314 8.67 -0.49 1.93
CA ARG A 314 9.38 -0.71 0.66
C ARG A 314 8.41 -0.85 -0.52
N VAL A 315 7.31 -1.58 -0.35
CA VAL A 315 6.26 -1.74 -1.38
C VAL A 315 5.58 -0.40 -1.68
N LEU A 316 5.18 0.34 -0.64
CA LEU A 316 4.51 1.64 -0.81
C LEU A 316 5.44 2.69 -1.44
N ALA A 317 6.70 2.78 -1.01
CA ALA A 317 7.68 3.69 -1.60
C ALA A 317 7.99 3.36 -3.07
N GLY A 318 8.04 2.06 -3.42
CA GLY A 318 8.18 1.61 -4.81
C GLY A 318 6.98 1.97 -5.69
N LYS A 319 5.75 1.80 -5.17
CA LYS A 319 4.52 2.21 -5.86
C LYS A 319 4.46 3.73 -6.06
N LEU A 320 4.71 4.48 -4.99
CA LEU A 320 4.75 5.96 -4.98
C LEU A 320 5.78 6.51 -5.99
N TYR A 321 6.96 5.87 -6.13
CA TYR A 321 7.94 6.26 -7.14
C TYR A 321 7.39 6.14 -8.58
N GLY A 322 6.60 5.11 -8.85
CA GLY A 322 5.90 4.93 -10.13
C GLY A 322 4.78 5.95 -10.33
N ASP A 323 3.84 6.04 -9.38
CA ASP A 323 2.66 6.91 -9.48
C ASP A 323 3.01 8.42 -9.46
N MET A 324 4.16 8.79 -8.88
CA MET A 324 4.77 10.12 -8.98
C MET A 324 5.00 10.58 -10.43
N THR A 325 5.28 9.67 -11.38
CA THR A 325 5.48 10.04 -12.79
C THR A 325 4.19 10.57 -13.44
N PHE A 326 3.04 10.02 -13.05
CA PHE A 326 1.71 10.43 -13.49
C PHE A 326 1.24 11.68 -12.74
N ALA A 327 1.44 11.74 -11.42
CA ALA A 327 1.10 12.94 -10.63
C ALA A 327 1.86 14.21 -11.09
N LYS A 328 3.05 14.05 -11.68
CA LYS A 328 3.86 15.12 -12.30
C LYS A 328 3.35 15.62 -13.66
N ARG A 329 2.38 14.93 -14.27
CA ARG A 329 1.72 15.23 -15.56
C ARG A 329 0.26 15.67 -15.38
N ASP A 330 -0.40 15.14 -14.36
CA ASP A 330 -1.81 15.35 -14.06
C ASP A 330 -2.18 16.83 -13.79
N MET A 331 -3.19 17.33 -14.50
CA MET A 331 -3.67 18.72 -14.44
C MET A 331 -4.78 18.89 -13.39
N ALA A 332 -4.44 19.33 -12.17
CA ALA A 332 -5.34 19.27 -11.02
C ALA A 332 -5.63 20.63 -10.37
N TRP A 333 -6.77 20.73 -9.67
CA TRP A 333 -7.08 21.84 -8.78
C TRP A 333 -6.54 21.55 -7.38
N GLY A 334 -5.43 22.18 -6.99
CA GLY A 334 -4.66 21.80 -5.80
C GLY A 334 -3.73 22.91 -5.31
N LYS A 335 -2.90 22.60 -4.31
CA LYS A 335 -1.95 23.54 -3.70
C LYS A 335 -0.52 23.28 -4.20
N LEU A 336 0.02 22.11 -3.87
CA LEU A 336 1.37 21.65 -4.23
C LEU A 336 1.53 21.37 -5.74
N ASP A 337 2.54 21.97 -6.37
CA ASP A 337 2.86 21.74 -7.77
C ASP A 337 3.68 20.44 -7.99
N ALA A 338 3.84 20.02 -9.25
CA ALA A 338 4.68 18.92 -9.71
C ALA A 338 6.20 19.15 -9.48
N ARG A 339 6.60 20.33 -8.99
CA ARG A 339 7.89 20.56 -8.31
C ARG A 339 7.79 20.21 -6.82
N ASP A 340 6.88 20.84 -6.07
CA ASP A 340 6.74 20.64 -4.62
C ASP A 340 6.46 19.17 -4.25
N LEU A 341 5.64 18.46 -5.03
CA LEU A 341 5.38 17.02 -4.89
C LEU A 341 6.64 16.16 -5.15
N SER A 342 7.54 16.61 -6.03
CA SER A 342 8.82 15.95 -6.24
C SER A 342 9.73 16.11 -5.02
N GLU A 343 9.79 17.32 -4.47
CA GLU A 343 10.67 17.63 -3.34
C GLU A 343 10.17 16.98 -2.05
N THR A 344 8.85 17.01 -1.82
CA THR A 344 8.19 16.24 -0.74
C THR A 344 8.58 14.75 -0.80
N PHE A 345 8.64 14.16 -2.00
CA PHE A 345 9.09 12.78 -2.17
C PHE A 345 10.59 12.59 -1.91
N THR A 346 11.45 13.50 -2.37
CA THR A 346 12.90 13.48 -2.06
C THR A 346 13.12 13.53 -0.55
N LEU A 347 12.51 14.49 0.15
CA LEU A 347 12.69 14.73 1.57
C LEU A 347 12.12 13.58 2.43
N ILE A 348 10.91 13.08 2.13
CA ILE A 348 10.37 11.88 2.82
C ILE A 348 11.24 10.65 2.55
N ARG A 349 11.81 10.49 1.34
CA ARG A 349 12.76 9.40 1.04
C ARG A 349 14.06 9.54 1.82
N ASN A 350 14.58 10.75 1.97
CA ASN A 350 15.80 11.04 2.75
C ASN A 350 15.60 10.73 4.24
N VAL A 351 14.40 10.94 4.79
CA VAL A 351 14.03 10.51 6.16
C VAL A 351 13.80 8.99 6.25
N MET A 352 13.13 8.40 5.25
CA MET A 352 12.81 6.96 5.21
C MET A 352 14.06 6.07 5.20
N ILE A 353 15.11 6.44 4.44
CA ILE A 353 16.29 5.58 4.25
C ILE A 353 17.02 5.32 5.59
N PRO A 354 17.38 6.33 6.40
CA PRO A 354 17.93 6.12 7.74
C PRO A 354 17.01 5.36 8.69
N ILE A 355 15.70 5.65 8.72
CA ILE A 355 14.75 4.93 9.61
C ILE A 355 14.66 3.44 9.24
N VAL A 356 14.62 3.10 7.95
CA VAL A 356 14.65 1.71 7.49
C VAL A 356 16.03 1.06 7.65
N ALA A 357 17.11 1.85 7.69
CA ALA A 357 18.43 1.34 8.05
C ALA A 357 18.53 1.02 9.56
N MET A 358 17.89 1.79 10.44
CA MET A 358 17.90 1.53 11.89
C MET A 358 17.26 0.19 12.27
N SER A 359 16.32 -0.36 11.49
CA SER A 359 15.80 -1.71 11.73
C SER A 359 16.82 -2.83 11.47
N THR A 360 17.92 -2.56 10.76
CA THR A 360 18.96 -3.59 10.50
C THR A 360 19.73 -3.98 11.77
N ILE A 361 19.60 -3.21 12.87
CA ILE A 361 20.15 -3.59 14.17
C ILE A 361 19.61 -4.96 14.64
N ILE A 362 18.38 -5.33 14.24
CA ILE A 362 17.77 -6.64 14.48
C ILE A 362 18.55 -7.75 13.79
N ASP A 363 18.86 -7.59 12.50
CA ASP A 363 19.62 -8.59 11.73
C ASP A 363 21.07 -8.67 12.20
N ILE A 364 21.62 -7.57 12.70
CA ILE A 364 22.92 -7.53 13.39
C ILE A 364 22.86 -8.33 14.70
N PHE A 365 21.86 -8.11 15.54
CA PHE A 365 21.69 -8.84 16.81
C PHE A 365 21.51 -10.34 16.63
N HIS A 366 20.64 -10.76 15.71
CA HIS A 366 20.49 -12.18 15.38
C HIS A 366 21.83 -12.80 14.91
N ARG A 367 22.56 -12.13 14.02
CA ARG A 367 23.86 -12.63 13.54
C ARG A 367 24.92 -12.70 14.64
N VAL A 368 24.94 -11.76 15.59
CA VAL A 368 25.84 -11.82 16.75
C VAL A 368 25.45 -12.97 17.68
N ALA A 369 24.16 -13.16 17.96
CA ALA A 369 23.67 -14.25 18.80
C ALA A 369 23.90 -15.64 18.17
N GLU A 370 23.76 -15.76 16.85
CA GLU A 370 24.08 -16.97 16.07
C GLU A 370 25.59 -17.24 16.09
N HIS A 371 26.42 -16.25 15.75
CA HIS A 371 27.88 -16.42 15.65
C HIS A 371 28.56 -16.68 17.02
N GLN A 372 28.03 -16.12 18.10
CA GLN A 372 28.53 -16.38 19.47
C GLN A 372 27.86 -17.61 20.12
N GLY A 373 26.95 -18.28 19.42
CA GLY A 373 26.20 -19.43 19.93
C GLY A 373 25.50 -19.12 21.25
N TRP A 374 24.78 -17.99 21.34
CA TRP A 374 24.12 -17.54 22.57
C TRP A 374 22.89 -18.36 22.97
N ASN A 375 22.42 -19.24 22.08
CA ASN A 375 21.57 -20.38 22.43
C ASN A 375 22.38 -21.35 23.28
N VAL A 376 21.82 -21.76 24.43
CA VAL A 376 22.49 -22.61 25.41
C VAL A 376 21.67 -23.89 25.54
N ASP A 377 22.23 -25.02 25.14
CA ASP A 377 21.68 -26.35 25.41
C ASP A 377 22.01 -26.78 26.86
N GLU A 378 21.20 -27.67 27.44
CA GLU A 378 21.29 -28.04 28.87
C GLU A 378 22.65 -28.64 29.27
N ASP A 379 23.37 -29.25 28.33
CA ASP A 379 24.73 -29.82 28.53
C ASP A 379 25.88 -28.79 28.45
N THR A 380 25.60 -27.49 28.32
CA THR A 380 26.66 -26.46 28.15
C THR A 380 27.45 -26.23 29.46
N PRO A 381 28.80 -26.33 29.45
CA PRO A 381 29.61 -26.08 30.65
C PRO A 381 29.39 -24.70 31.28
N ALA A 382 29.20 -24.66 32.61
CA ALA A 382 28.81 -23.46 33.35
C ALA A 382 29.75 -22.25 33.17
N GLU A 383 31.03 -22.48 32.93
CA GLU A 383 32.03 -21.44 32.66
C GLU A 383 31.79 -20.75 31.29
N ILE A 384 31.43 -21.54 30.27
CA ILE A 384 31.05 -21.04 28.94
C ILE A 384 29.69 -20.31 29.02
N VAL A 385 28.76 -20.78 29.85
CA VAL A 385 27.51 -20.05 30.14
C VAL A 385 27.79 -18.70 30.81
N ALA A 386 28.76 -18.64 31.74
CA ALA A 386 29.16 -17.40 32.40
C ALA A 386 29.85 -16.41 31.44
N GLU A 387 30.68 -16.87 30.49
CA GLU A 387 31.23 -16.00 29.44
C GLU A 387 30.12 -15.46 28.53
N LYS A 388 29.24 -16.34 28.00
CA LYS A 388 28.13 -15.94 27.13
C LYS A 388 27.15 -14.97 27.81
N ASN A 389 26.90 -15.13 29.10
CA ASN A 389 26.03 -14.22 29.85
C ASN A 389 26.71 -12.87 30.13
N ARG A 390 28.03 -12.83 30.35
CA ARG A 390 28.80 -11.56 30.36
C ARG A 390 28.73 -10.84 29.01
N GLU A 391 28.79 -11.55 27.89
CA GLU A 391 28.61 -10.92 26.58
C GLU A 391 27.22 -10.29 26.42
N LYS A 392 26.16 -11.05 26.74
CA LYS A 392 24.78 -10.56 26.72
C LYS A 392 24.61 -9.30 27.57
N GLN A 393 25.20 -9.27 28.78
CA GLN A 393 25.20 -8.08 29.64
C GLN A 393 25.87 -6.86 28.98
N VAL A 394 27.05 -7.02 28.37
CA VAL A 394 27.74 -5.90 27.69
C VAL A 394 26.92 -5.37 26.50
N TRP A 395 26.20 -6.24 25.78
CA TRP A 395 25.29 -5.83 24.71
C TRP A 395 24.03 -5.14 25.22
N ASN A 396 23.41 -5.64 26.29
CA ASN A 396 22.24 -5.03 26.90
C ASN A 396 22.57 -3.67 27.53
N ASP A 397 23.74 -3.50 28.17
CA ASP A 397 24.24 -2.19 28.63
C ASP A 397 24.53 -1.23 27.45
N THR A 398 25.02 -1.75 26.33
CA THR A 398 25.25 -0.96 25.11
C THR A 398 23.93 -0.45 24.52
N MET A 399 22.86 -1.28 24.52
CA MET A 399 21.51 -0.85 24.13
C MET A 399 20.88 0.12 25.13
N LYS A 400 21.00 -0.15 26.43
CA LYS A 400 20.52 0.71 27.52
C LYS A 400 21.15 2.12 27.49
N LYS A 401 22.39 2.24 27.02
CA LYS A 401 23.07 3.53 26.77
C LYS A 401 22.59 4.24 25.50
N MET A 402 22.14 3.51 24.47
CA MET A 402 21.58 4.08 23.23
C MET A 402 20.07 4.37 23.26
N HIS A 403 19.32 3.74 24.16
CA HIS A 403 17.86 3.89 24.23
C HIS A 403 17.38 5.34 24.54
N PRO A 404 17.93 6.09 25.52
CA PRO A 404 17.45 7.45 25.80
C PRO A 404 17.69 8.46 24.66
N PRO A 405 18.85 8.50 23.96
CA PRO A 405 19.00 9.28 22.74
C PRO A 405 18.01 8.86 21.64
N PHE A 406 17.80 7.56 21.45
CA PHE A 406 16.83 7.06 20.48
C PHE A 406 15.40 7.52 20.83
N GLN A 407 15.00 7.49 22.10
CA GLN A 407 13.69 7.96 22.56
C GLN A 407 13.48 9.46 22.27
N MET A 408 14.49 10.31 22.54
CA MET A 408 14.44 11.74 22.23
C MET A 408 14.28 11.99 20.72
N LEU A 409 14.99 11.23 19.89
CA LEU A 409 14.89 11.33 18.44
C LEU A 409 13.55 10.75 17.93
N ALA A 410 13.07 9.65 18.48
CA ALA A 410 11.81 9.02 18.10
C ALA A 410 10.62 9.96 18.31
N GLU A 411 10.57 10.65 19.47
CA GLU A 411 9.57 11.69 19.75
C GLU A 411 9.67 12.86 18.75
N ALA A 412 10.89 13.29 18.41
CA ALA A 412 11.11 14.36 17.44
C ALA A 412 10.70 13.95 16.01
N ILE A 413 10.98 12.72 15.58
CA ILE A 413 10.55 12.19 14.28
C ILE A 413 9.02 12.10 14.22
N ASP A 414 8.38 11.55 15.25
CA ASP A 414 6.93 11.38 15.27
C ASP A 414 6.19 12.73 15.14
N GLN A 415 6.57 13.71 15.97
CA GLN A 415 6.02 15.06 15.96
C GLN A 415 6.39 15.84 14.68
N GLY A 416 7.60 15.64 14.16
CA GLY A 416 8.09 16.28 12.92
C GLY A 416 7.39 15.77 11.66
N LEU A 417 7.17 14.46 11.57
CA LEU A 417 6.37 13.83 10.51
C LEU A 417 4.90 14.25 10.60
N GLU A 418 4.34 14.37 11.81
CA GLU A 418 2.98 14.88 12.02
C GLU A 418 2.83 16.34 11.56
N HIS A 419 3.72 17.22 12.01
CA HIS A 419 3.75 18.62 11.60
C HIS A 419 3.87 18.75 10.08
N THR A 420 4.80 18.01 9.46
CA THR A 420 4.98 17.95 8.01
C THR A 420 3.66 17.58 7.31
N GLY A 421 3.00 16.51 7.75
CA GLY A 421 1.75 16.06 7.15
C GLY A 421 0.59 17.04 7.35
N ILE A 422 0.55 17.75 8.48
CA ILE A 422 -0.44 18.80 8.78
C ILE A 422 -0.21 20.06 7.92
N CYS A 423 1.04 20.49 7.77
CA CYS A 423 1.42 21.68 6.99
C CYS A 423 1.24 21.46 5.48
N LEU A 424 1.53 20.27 4.98
CA LEU A 424 1.31 19.87 3.57
C LEU A 424 -0.11 19.36 3.28
N GLU A 425 -1.01 19.37 4.27
CA GLU A 425 -2.40 18.87 4.21
C GLU A 425 -2.53 17.41 3.70
N THR A 426 -1.51 16.58 3.94
CA THR A 426 -1.60 15.12 3.73
C THR A 426 -2.28 14.43 4.91
N LEU A 427 -2.06 14.93 6.13
CA LEU A 427 -2.78 14.55 7.35
C LEU A 427 -3.91 15.54 7.64
N PRO A 428 -5.03 15.09 8.23
CA PRO A 428 -6.07 16.00 8.71
C PRO A 428 -5.54 16.81 9.91
N LYS A 429 -5.78 18.12 9.91
CA LYS A 429 -5.54 18.97 11.09
C LYS A 429 -6.36 18.42 12.28
N PRO A 430 -5.76 18.23 13.47
CA PRO A 430 -6.51 17.79 14.65
C PRO A 430 -7.62 18.80 14.95
N ASN A 431 -8.84 18.29 15.15
CA ASN A 431 -10.05 19.12 15.19
C ASN A 431 -10.14 19.97 16.47
N LEU A 432 -9.54 21.17 16.45
CA LEU A 432 -9.77 22.24 17.42
C LEU A 432 -11.25 22.67 17.53
N SER A 433 -12.10 22.26 16.57
CA SER A 433 -13.49 22.67 16.42
C SER A 433 -14.53 21.55 16.64
N LYS A 434 -14.32 20.68 17.64
CA LYS A 434 -15.46 20.11 18.37
C LYS A 434 -15.65 20.86 19.68
N LYS A 435 -16.40 21.97 19.64
CA LYS A 435 -17.01 22.50 20.87
C LYS A 435 -17.82 21.38 21.52
N PRO A 436 -17.58 21.00 22.78
CA PRO A 436 -18.58 20.24 23.52
C PRO A 436 -19.86 21.09 23.58
N LYS A 437 -21.02 20.45 23.51
CA LYS A 437 -22.27 21.11 23.92
C LYS A 437 -22.31 21.09 25.45
N SER A 438 -21.54 21.96 26.10
CA SER A 438 -21.70 22.25 27.52
C SER A 438 -22.98 23.08 27.71
N SER A 439 -23.96 22.46 28.35
CA SER A 439 -25.04 23.17 29.02
C SER A 439 -24.56 23.58 30.41
N GLY A 440 -24.59 24.89 30.70
CA GLY A 440 -24.39 25.42 32.05
C GLY A 440 -22.93 25.67 32.47
N SER A 441 -22.75 26.87 33.06
CA SER A 441 -21.79 27.26 34.11
C SER A 441 -20.27 27.04 33.93
N ASP A 442 -19.58 28.12 34.29
CA ASP A 442 -18.22 28.26 34.82
C ASP A 442 -17.02 28.10 33.85
N ASP A 443 -15.98 28.90 34.14
CA ASP A 443 -14.89 29.18 33.23
C ASP A 443 -13.99 27.96 32.96
N ILE A 444 -14.05 27.47 31.72
CA ILE A 444 -12.99 26.61 31.19
C ILE A 444 -11.81 27.52 30.83
N ASP A 445 -10.93 27.70 31.80
CA ASP A 445 -9.70 28.50 31.75
C ASP A 445 -8.96 28.40 30.40
N VAL A 446 -8.69 29.56 29.82
CA VAL A 446 -7.96 29.71 28.54
C VAL A 446 -6.44 29.73 28.78
N GLU A 447 -5.99 30.10 29.99
CA GLU A 447 -4.57 30.19 30.35
C GLU A 447 -3.94 28.82 30.63
N ALA A 448 -4.74 27.81 31.00
CA ALA A 448 -4.36 26.39 31.05
C ALA A 448 -3.77 25.82 29.73
N ARG A 449 -3.80 26.59 28.63
CA ARG A 449 -3.11 26.29 27.36
C ARG A 449 -1.67 26.83 27.28
N GLY A 450 -1.06 27.23 28.39
CA GLY A 450 0.30 27.78 28.46
C GLY A 450 1.37 27.03 27.63
N ASP A 451 1.95 27.76 26.67
CA ASP A 451 3.22 27.55 25.94
C ASP A 451 3.52 26.17 25.30
N LYS A 452 2.53 25.28 25.18
CA LYS A 452 2.68 24.00 24.48
C LYS A 452 2.55 24.19 22.96
N ILE A 453 3.69 24.40 22.29
CA ILE A 453 3.82 24.42 20.83
C ILE A 453 3.56 23.00 20.27
N ASN A 454 2.56 22.84 19.40
CA ASN A 454 2.09 21.56 18.89
C ASN A 454 2.49 21.31 17.42
N PRO A 455 2.47 20.05 16.94
CA PRO A 455 2.61 19.72 15.53
C PRO A 455 1.59 20.44 14.66
N GLY A 456 2.04 21.47 13.95
CA GLY A 456 1.22 22.29 13.05
C GLY A 456 1.30 23.80 13.32
N ASP A 457 1.82 24.20 14.48
CA ASP A 457 2.03 25.60 14.82
C ASP A 457 3.26 26.18 14.09
N GLU A 458 3.24 27.46 13.74
CA GLU A 458 4.32 28.11 12.95
C GLU A 458 5.68 28.11 13.67
N ARG A 459 5.69 28.09 15.01
CA ARG A 459 6.91 28.03 15.84
C ARG A 459 7.46 26.62 16.01
N PHE A 460 6.76 25.58 15.53
CA PHE A 460 7.13 24.19 15.78
C PHE A 460 8.47 23.79 15.13
N ALA A 461 8.78 24.29 13.93
CA ALA A 461 10.07 24.01 13.28
C ALA A 461 11.27 24.45 14.13
N SER A 462 11.18 25.60 14.80
CA SER A 462 12.22 26.08 15.73
C SER A 462 12.33 25.24 17.00
N LEU A 463 11.25 24.57 17.42
CA LEU A 463 11.28 23.60 18.53
C LEU A 463 11.98 22.30 18.11
N VAL A 464 11.75 21.80 16.89
CA VAL A 464 12.46 20.62 16.36
C VAL A 464 13.95 20.91 16.18
N ASP A 465 14.30 22.06 15.60
CA ASP A 465 15.71 22.50 15.48
C ASP A 465 16.39 22.57 16.86
N ARG A 466 15.73 23.14 17.88
CA ARG A 466 16.24 23.17 19.25
C ARG A 466 16.41 21.77 19.85
N LYS A 467 15.42 20.88 19.71
CA LYS A 467 15.52 19.47 20.13
C LYS A 467 16.69 18.76 19.44
N MET A 468 16.86 18.99 18.14
CA MET A 468 17.89 18.33 17.33
C MET A 468 19.30 18.85 17.65
N ARG A 469 19.48 20.16 17.85
CA ARG A 469 20.74 20.74 18.36
C ARG A 469 21.08 20.19 19.75
N GLN A 470 20.09 20.01 20.62
CA GLN A 470 20.29 19.38 21.93
C GLN A 470 20.75 17.92 21.78
N PHE A 471 20.15 17.14 20.89
CA PHE A 471 20.58 15.78 20.54
C PHE A 471 22.02 15.77 19.98
N TYR A 472 22.35 16.63 19.01
CA TYR A 472 23.71 16.74 18.46
C TYR A 472 24.75 17.20 19.50
N SER A 473 24.37 18.02 20.48
CA SER A 473 25.25 18.36 21.62
C SER A 473 25.59 17.16 22.51
N GLN A 474 24.87 16.04 22.36
CA GLN A 474 25.15 14.77 23.03
C GLN A 474 25.91 13.77 22.13
N LYS A 475 26.11 14.08 20.84
CA LYS A 475 26.82 13.21 19.89
C LYS A 475 28.22 12.86 20.40
N GLY A 476 28.55 11.57 20.34
CA GLY A 476 29.81 11.05 20.86
C GLY A 476 30.02 11.22 22.37
N LYS A 477 29.04 11.60 23.19
CA LYS A 477 29.15 11.49 24.66
C LYS A 477 29.16 10.02 25.08
N ILE A 478 28.29 9.20 24.48
CA ILE A 478 28.22 7.75 24.72
C ILE A 478 29.53 7.07 24.33
N LEU A 479 30.08 7.35 23.14
CA LEU A 479 31.38 6.84 22.72
C LEU A 479 32.52 7.29 23.67
N ARG A 480 32.50 8.53 24.16
CA ARG A 480 33.49 9.02 25.15
C ARG A 480 33.33 8.40 26.55
N ILE A 481 32.11 8.03 26.95
CA ILE A 481 31.83 7.29 28.18
C ILE A 481 32.34 5.85 28.03
N TRP A 482 31.94 5.15 26.97
CA TRP A 482 32.37 3.79 26.62
C TRP A 482 33.89 3.64 26.60
N VAL A 483 34.61 4.58 25.96
CA VAL A 483 36.09 4.58 25.91
C VAL A 483 36.73 4.81 27.29
N ARG A 484 36.09 5.57 28.19
CA ARG A 484 36.57 5.75 29.58
C ARG A 484 36.32 4.50 30.42
N GLU A 485 35.09 3.99 30.42
CA GLU A 485 34.69 2.77 31.14
C GLU A 485 35.59 1.59 30.76
N ARG A 486 35.85 1.41 29.46
CA ARG A 486 36.63 0.26 28.98
C ARG A 486 38.14 0.43 29.13
N ARG A 487 38.63 1.67 29.26
CA ARG A 487 40.02 1.93 29.70
C ARG A 487 40.19 1.56 31.18
N LEU A 488 39.24 1.96 32.04
CA LEU A 488 39.24 1.58 33.45
C LEU A 488 39.20 0.05 33.62
N ALA A 489 38.27 -0.63 32.96
CA ALA A 489 38.19 -2.10 32.98
C ALA A 489 39.46 -2.78 32.43
N ALA A 490 40.14 -2.20 31.45
CA ALA A 490 41.40 -2.72 30.92
C ALA A 490 42.61 -2.47 31.86
N ASP A 491 42.54 -1.48 32.74
CA ASP A 491 43.55 -1.23 33.77
C ASP A 491 43.27 -2.05 35.05
N GLU A 492 41.99 -2.29 35.41
CA GLU A 492 41.58 -3.23 36.47
C GLU A 492 41.90 -4.70 36.12
N ALA A 493 41.66 -5.13 34.88
CA ALA A 493 41.93 -6.51 34.45
C ALA A 493 43.43 -6.87 34.55
N LYS A 494 44.33 -5.92 34.28
CA LYS A 494 45.78 -6.06 34.46
C LYS A 494 46.18 -6.27 35.93
N LEU A 495 45.39 -5.75 36.86
CA LEU A 495 45.65 -5.84 38.30
C LEU A 495 45.11 -7.14 38.93
N THR A 496 44.18 -7.85 38.27
CA THR A 496 43.51 -9.02 38.84
C THR A 496 43.98 -10.36 38.26
N HIS A 497 43.92 -10.58 36.94
CA HIS A 497 44.15 -11.90 36.34
C HIS A 497 44.99 -11.84 35.06
N PRO A 498 46.23 -12.35 35.07
CA PRO A 498 47.02 -12.51 33.85
C PRO A 498 46.57 -13.76 33.06
N GLN A 499 46.25 -13.56 31.78
CA GLN A 499 46.04 -14.59 30.74
C GLN A 499 44.80 -15.49 30.91
N HIS A 500 43.86 -15.41 29.95
CA HIS A 500 43.15 -16.58 29.41
C HIS A 500 42.32 -16.28 28.14
N LEU A 501 41.90 -15.03 27.93
CA LEU A 501 41.36 -14.56 26.65
C LEU A 501 42.48 -14.13 25.71
N THR A 502 42.38 -14.47 24.41
CA THR A 502 43.31 -13.94 23.42
C THR A 502 43.07 -12.43 23.20
N ALA A 503 44.15 -11.69 22.96
CA ALA A 503 44.06 -10.26 22.62
C ALA A 503 43.36 -10.02 21.27
N SER A 504 43.31 -11.02 20.39
CA SER A 504 42.61 -10.97 19.10
C SER A 504 41.10 -10.95 19.28
N ASP A 505 40.54 -11.92 20.00
CA ASP A 505 39.09 -12.10 20.10
C ASP A 505 38.48 -10.95 20.91
N THR A 506 39.15 -10.51 21.97
CA THR A 506 38.75 -9.32 22.73
C THR A 506 38.82 -8.05 21.88
N MET A 507 39.80 -7.89 20.98
CA MET A 507 39.85 -6.77 20.04
C MET A 507 38.70 -6.81 19.02
N GLN A 508 38.40 -7.97 18.43
CA GLN A 508 37.29 -8.10 17.47
C GLN A 508 35.92 -7.83 18.11
N ARG A 509 35.66 -8.41 19.30
CA ARG A 509 34.43 -8.16 20.08
C ARG A 509 34.29 -6.67 20.46
N ASN A 510 35.39 -6.00 20.81
CA ASN A 510 35.42 -4.54 21.01
C ASN A 510 35.04 -3.76 19.74
N GLN A 511 35.69 -4.07 18.61
CA GLN A 511 35.49 -3.36 17.35
C GLN A 511 34.04 -3.45 16.86
N ALA A 512 33.43 -4.62 16.90
CA ALA A 512 32.02 -4.80 16.52
C ALA A 512 31.08 -3.88 17.32
N GLN A 513 31.27 -3.82 18.64
CA GLN A 513 30.46 -2.97 19.53
C GLN A 513 30.66 -1.46 19.26
N ILE A 514 31.88 -1.03 18.92
CA ILE A 514 32.13 0.36 18.47
C ILE A 514 31.42 0.63 17.15
N TYR A 515 31.61 -0.24 16.13
CA TYR A 515 31.06 -0.02 14.80
C TYR A 515 29.53 0.04 14.81
N ILE A 516 28.87 -0.81 15.59
CA ILE A 516 27.40 -0.81 15.69
C ILE A 516 26.88 0.41 16.47
N SER A 517 27.58 0.84 17.52
CA SER A 517 27.26 2.10 18.24
C SER A 517 27.44 3.32 17.33
N LEU A 518 28.51 3.37 16.54
CA LEU A 518 28.81 4.44 15.59
C LEU A 518 27.83 4.45 14.40
N TYR A 519 27.45 3.27 13.91
CA TYR A 519 26.43 3.10 12.86
C TYR A 519 25.09 3.66 13.32
N MET A 520 24.64 3.32 14.53
CA MET A 520 23.40 3.86 15.09
C MET A 520 23.49 5.36 15.38
N ASP A 521 24.58 5.88 15.97
CA ASP A 521 24.79 7.32 16.19
C ASP A 521 24.74 8.11 14.86
N GLN A 522 25.33 7.59 13.79
CA GLN A 522 25.33 8.22 12.48
C GLN A 522 23.98 8.09 11.74
N LEU A 523 23.27 6.96 11.87
CA LEU A 523 21.90 6.82 11.33
C LEU A 523 20.91 7.75 12.04
N MET A 524 20.97 7.81 13.37
CA MET A 524 20.14 8.72 14.17
C MET A 524 20.40 10.18 13.78
N HIS A 525 21.68 10.56 13.63
CA HIS A 525 22.08 11.89 13.18
C HIS A 525 21.55 12.24 11.78
N ALA A 526 21.75 11.36 10.80
CA ALA A 526 21.28 11.55 9.42
C ALA A 526 19.74 11.56 9.31
N THR A 527 19.04 10.77 10.14
CA THR A 527 17.58 10.84 10.27
C THR A 527 17.16 12.24 10.73
N GLY A 528 17.89 12.80 11.70
CA GLY A 528 17.63 14.13 12.24
C GLY A 528 17.85 15.26 11.25
N GLU A 529 18.90 15.19 10.42
CA GLU A 529 19.19 16.23 9.41
C GLU A 529 18.10 16.24 8.34
N ALA A 530 17.78 15.07 7.76
CA ALA A 530 16.70 14.94 6.78
C ALA A 530 15.32 15.33 7.33
N LEU A 531 15.08 15.13 8.64
CA LEU A 531 13.85 15.55 9.30
C LEU A 531 13.75 17.08 9.42
N LEU A 532 14.86 17.76 9.72
CA LEU A 532 14.91 19.22 9.75
C LEU A 532 14.64 19.81 8.36
N ASP A 533 15.24 19.26 7.31
CA ASP A 533 14.98 19.70 5.93
C ASP A 533 13.51 19.54 5.54
N LEU A 534 12.90 18.39 5.89
CA LEU A 534 11.49 18.10 5.63
C LEU A 534 10.54 19.05 6.39
N VAL A 535 10.82 19.32 7.66
CA VAL A 535 10.06 20.25 8.52
C VAL A 535 10.23 21.70 8.08
N ALA A 536 11.44 22.10 7.68
CA ALA A 536 11.74 23.42 7.15
C ALA A 536 11.00 23.68 5.83
N PHE A 537 11.06 22.75 4.88
CA PHE A 537 10.31 22.81 3.62
C PHE A 537 8.79 22.88 3.85
N ALA A 538 8.25 22.06 4.76
CA ALA A 538 6.82 22.11 5.09
C ALA A 538 6.39 23.46 5.69
N SER A 539 7.25 24.08 6.51
CA SER A 539 7.05 25.42 7.06
C SER A 539 7.17 26.52 6.00
N GLU A 540 8.16 26.41 5.10
CA GLU A 540 8.37 27.31 3.96
C GLU A 540 7.12 27.35 3.07
N LYS A 541 6.55 26.20 2.68
CA LYS A 541 5.34 26.16 1.82
C LYS A 541 4.08 26.74 2.45
N VAL A 542 4.03 26.84 3.78
CA VAL A 542 2.99 27.59 4.50
C VAL A 542 3.28 29.10 4.46
N LYS A 543 4.53 29.51 4.74
CA LYS A 543 4.96 30.92 4.74
C LYS A 543 4.93 31.57 3.34
N ASP A 544 5.27 30.82 2.30
CA ASP A 544 5.11 31.15 0.87
C ASP A 544 3.65 31.45 0.47
N GLY A 545 2.68 31.15 1.33
CA GLY A 545 1.25 31.19 1.01
C GLY A 545 0.79 30.14 -0.01
N THR A 546 1.70 29.26 -0.49
CA THR A 546 1.36 28.16 -1.40
C THR A 546 0.31 27.22 -0.80
N MET A 547 0.30 27.05 0.52
CA MET A 547 -0.73 26.27 1.21
C MET A 547 -2.02 27.04 1.54
N ASN A 548 -2.17 28.32 1.19
CA ASN A 548 -3.39 29.09 1.51
C ASN A 548 -4.54 28.79 0.54
N HIS A 549 -4.30 28.86 -0.78
CA HIS A 549 -5.35 28.77 -1.79
C HIS A 549 -5.12 27.61 -2.77
N LYS A 550 -6.21 26.96 -3.20
CA LYS A 550 -6.16 26.00 -4.31
C LYS A 550 -6.11 26.76 -5.63
N ARG A 551 -5.25 26.30 -6.54
CA ARG A 551 -4.97 26.88 -7.87
C ARG A 551 -5.08 25.79 -8.94
N LEU A 552 -5.31 26.18 -10.20
CA LEU A 552 -5.27 25.24 -11.32
C LEU A 552 -3.80 24.98 -11.70
N LEU A 553 -3.36 23.74 -11.55
CA LEU A 553 -1.97 23.33 -11.74
C LEU A 553 -1.83 22.63 -13.09
N PHE A 554 -1.19 23.30 -14.04
CA PHE A 554 -0.87 22.74 -15.36
C PHE A 554 0.47 21.98 -15.34
N PRO A 555 0.61 20.87 -16.10
CA PRO A 555 1.91 20.29 -16.37
C PRO A 555 2.82 21.26 -17.13
N SER A 556 4.12 21.24 -16.81
CA SER A 556 5.12 22.00 -17.57
C SER A 556 5.17 21.53 -19.03
N GLY A 557 5.02 22.45 -19.98
CA GLY A 557 4.95 22.16 -21.42
C GLY A 557 6.14 21.37 -21.96
N TYR A 558 7.33 21.51 -21.36
CA TYR A 558 8.50 20.66 -21.65
C TYR A 558 8.19 19.18 -21.42
N ARG A 559 7.59 18.83 -20.26
CA ARG A 559 7.23 17.44 -19.91
C ARG A 559 6.14 16.88 -20.82
N LEU A 560 5.22 17.74 -21.29
CA LEU A 560 4.21 17.36 -22.28
C LEU A 560 4.86 17.04 -23.63
N ARG A 561 5.82 17.88 -24.08
CA ARG A 561 6.58 17.66 -25.31
C ARG A 561 7.44 16.40 -25.24
N THR A 562 8.12 16.13 -24.12
CA THR A 562 8.87 14.88 -23.92
C THR A 562 7.96 13.66 -24.07
N TRP A 563 6.75 13.70 -23.48
CA TRP A 563 5.78 12.61 -23.56
C TRP A 563 5.22 12.39 -24.99
N LEU A 564 5.09 13.43 -25.81
CA LEU A 564 4.76 13.28 -27.23
C LEU A 564 5.92 12.71 -28.08
N THR A 565 7.11 12.55 -27.50
CA THR A 565 8.33 12.06 -28.17
C THR A 565 8.91 10.80 -27.50
N SER A 566 8.15 10.09 -26.66
CA SER A 566 8.62 8.92 -25.89
C SER A 566 7.52 7.90 -25.62
#